data_AF-A0A9D5ETS2-F1
#
_entry.id   AF-A0A9D5ETS2-F1
#
_cell.length_a   1.000
_cell.length_b   1.000
_cell.length_c   1.000
_cell.angle_alpha   90.00
_cell.angle_beta   90.00
_cell.angle_gamma   90.00
#
_symmetry.space_group_name_H-M   'P 1'
#
loop_
_entity.id
_entity.type
_entity.pdbx_description
1 polymer ?
#
loop_
_entity_poly.entity_id
_entity_poly.type
_entity_poly.pdbx_seq_one_letter_code
_entity_poly.pdbx_strand_id
1 'polypeptide(L)' 'MWFMEEVGELSASLRDRNDPDNLALEFADVLAWLATLANIAGVDLEDAMARKYGSGCPKCHANPCVCGSAKP' A
#
# COMPACT_ATOMS: atom_id res chain seq x y z
N MET A 1 -16.80 7.69 3.38
CA MET A 1 -15.74 6.74 3.79
C MET A 1 -14.63 6.96 2.78
N TRP A 2 -13.60 7.71 3.17
CA TRP A 2 -12.75 8.50 2.25
C TRP A 2 -11.65 7.69 1.54
N PHE A 3 -11.32 6.48 2.00
CA PHE A 3 -10.22 5.70 1.40
C PHE A 3 -10.31 5.48 -0.13
N MET A 4 -11.52 5.26 -0.67
CA MET A 4 -11.70 5.07 -2.12
C MET A 4 -11.48 6.37 -2.92
N GLU A 5 -11.66 7.53 -2.29
CA GLU A 5 -11.44 8.85 -2.88
C GLU A 5 -9.93 9.07 -3.09
N GLU A 6 -9.14 8.88 -2.04
CA GLU A 6 -7.67 8.98 -2.08
C GLU A 6 -7.04 8.02 -3.09
N VAL A 7 -7.58 6.79 -3.22
CA VAL A 7 -7.14 5.84 -4.26
C VAL A 7 -7.44 6.38 -5.66
N GLY A 8 -8.54 7.11 -5.82
CA GLY A 8 -8.89 7.81 -7.06
C GLY A 8 -7.94 8.96 -7.38
N GLU A 9 -7.61 9.79 -6.40
CA GLU A 9 -6.68 10.92 -6.52
C GLU A 9 -5.25 10.44 -6.82
N LEU A 10 -4.77 9.41 -6.11
CA LEU A 10 -3.52 8.72 -6.45
C LEU A 10 -3.54 8.15 -7.87
N SER A 11 -4.64 7.54 -8.30
CA SER A 11 -4.76 7.04 -9.68
C SER A 11 -4.72 8.17 -10.72
N ALA A 12 -5.23 9.36 -10.40
CA ALA A 12 -5.16 10.51 -11.28
C ALA A 12 -3.72 11.03 -11.38
N SER A 13 -3.04 11.21 -10.25
CA SER A 13 -1.64 11.65 -10.17
C SER A 13 -0.67 10.67 -10.82
N LEU A 14 -0.92 9.36 -10.77
CA LEU A 14 -0.11 8.37 -11.48
C LEU A 14 -0.21 8.46 -13.01
N ARG A 15 -1.36 8.92 -13.52
CA ARG A 15 -1.57 9.18 -14.96
C ARG A 15 -0.96 10.51 -15.36
N ASP A 16 -1.08 11.52 -14.51
CA ASP A 16 -0.54 12.87 -14.72
C ASP A 16 0.77 13.05 -13.94
N ARG A 17 1.87 12.53 -14.50
CA ARG A 17 3.20 12.53 -13.85
C ARG A 17 3.92 13.88 -13.87
N ASN A 18 3.18 14.97 -14.05
CA ASN A 18 3.74 16.31 -14.15
C ASN A 18 3.98 16.96 -12.79
N ASP A 19 3.46 16.39 -11.70
CA ASP A 19 3.62 16.89 -10.33
C ASP A 19 4.09 15.76 -9.38
N PRO A 20 5.40 15.58 -9.20
CA PRO A 20 5.95 14.54 -8.32
C PRO A 20 5.72 14.84 -6.83
N ASP A 21 5.55 16.11 -6.45
CA ASP A 21 5.26 16.48 -5.06
C ASP A 21 3.82 16.11 -4.73
N ASN A 22 2.86 16.42 -5.61
CA ASN A 22 1.48 15.97 -5.45
C ASN A 22 1.40 14.44 -5.41
N LEU A 23 2.09 13.74 -6.32
CA LEU A 23 2.12 12.28 -6.32
C LEU A 23 2.57 11.70 -4.96
N ALA A 24 3.58 12.28 -4.33
CA ALA A 24 4.04 11.84 -3.02
C ALA A 24 2.99 12.07 -1.92
N LEU A 25 2.23 13.18 -1.99
CA LEU A 25 1.12 13.46 -1.08
C LEU A 25 0.00 12.44 -1.23
N GLU A 26 -0.42 12.12 -2.47
CA GLU A 26 -1.47 11.12 -2.72
C GLU A 26 -1.09 9.72 -2.19
N PHE A 27 0.19 9.36 -2.27
CA PHE A 27 0.68 8.11 -1.66
C PHE A 27 0.56 8.13 -0.14
N ALA A 28 0.86 9.28 0.49
CA ALA A 28 0.73 9.46 1.92
C ALA A 28 -0.73 9.41 2.38
N ASP A 29 -1.65 10.01 1.62
CA ASP A 29 -3.08 10.03 1.98
C ASP A 29 -3.72 8.64 1.88
N VAL A 30 -3.42 7.87 0.83
CA VAL A 30 -3.83 6.45 0.74
C VAL A 30 -3.33 5.64 1.93
N LEU A 31 -2.07 5.84 2.35
CA LEU A 31 -1.52 5.16 3.52
C LEU A 31 -2.20 5.58 4.82
N ALA A 32 -2.44 6.88 5.01
CA ALA A 32 -3.09 7.43 6.20
C ALA A 32 -4.52 6.90 6.37
N TRP A 33 -5.27 6.83 5.28
CA TRP A 33 -6.63 6.29 5.31
C TRP A 33 -6.68 4.78 5.47
N LEU A 34 -5.74 4.03 4.89
CA LEU A 34 -5.59 2.60 5.17
C LEU A 34 -5.31 2.35 6.66
N ALA A 35 -4.40 3.13 7.26
CA ALA A 35 -4.09 3.05 8.68
C ALA A 35 -5.30 3.39 9.55
N THR A 36 -6.06 4.42 9.17
CA THR A 36 -7.29 4.80 9.86
C THR A 36 -8.33 3.68 9.83
N LEU A 37 -8.53 3.05 8.67
CA LEU A 37 -9.44 1.90 8.54
C LEU A 37 -9.00 0.71 9.39
N ALA A 38 -7.70 0.41 9.42
CA ALA A 38 -7.18 -0.68 10.24
C ALA A 38 -7.39 -0.43 11.74
N ASN A 39 -7.13 0.79 12.21
CA ASN A 39 -7.42 1.20 13.58
C ASN A 39 -8.91 1.04 13.94
N ILE A 40 -9.81 1.49 13.05
CA ILE A 40 -11.27 1.33 13.25
C ILE A 40 -11.67 -0.15 13.29
N ALA A 41 -11.04 -0.99 12.47
CA ALA A 41 -11.30 -2.42 12.40
C ALA A 41 -10.62 -3.24 13.53
N GLY A 42 -9.80 -2.62 14.39
CA GLY A 42 -9.02 -3.32 15.41
C GLY A 42 -7.92 -4.21 14.83
N VAL A 43 -7.39 -3.85 13.66
CA VAL A 43 -6.31 -4.56 12.98
C VAL A 43 -4.98 -3.85 13.26
N ASP A 44 -4.05 -4.57 13.88
CA ASP A 44 -2.65 -4.15 13.95
C ASP A 44 -1.99 -4.34 12.58
N LEU A 45 -1.74 -3.23 11.86
CA LEU A 45 -1.14 -3.27 10.53
C LEU A 45 0.31 -3.75 10.54
N GLU A 46 1.08 -3.43 11.58
CA GLU A 46 2.47 -3.83 11.68
C GLU A 46 2.58 -5.35 11.83
N ASP A 47 1.83 -5.91 12.77
CA ASP A 47 1.74 -7.36 12.96
C ASP A 47 1.17 -8.07 11.72
N ALA A 48 0.13 -7.52 11.09
CA ALA A 48 -0.42 -8.08 9.85
C ALA A 48 0.60 -8.12 8.70
N MET A 49 1.40 -7.06 8.55
CA MET A 49 2.47 -6.99 7.55
C MET A 49 3.62 -7.94 7.89
N ALA A 50 4.04 -8.01 9.15
CA ALA A 50 5.10 -8.91 9.60
C ALA A 50 4.71 -10.38 9.41
N ARG A 51 3.47 -10.78 9.75
CA ARG A 51 2.98 -12.15 9.53
C ARG A 51 2.93 -12.53 8.06
N LYS A 52 2.59 -11.59 7.18
CA LYS A 52 2.44 -11.88 5.76
C LYS A 52 3.75 -11.83 5.00
N TYR A 53 4.59 -10.82 5.26
CA TYR A 53 5.77 -10.52 4.44
C TYR A 53 7.09 -10.48 5.24
N GLY A 54 7.07 -10.65 6.57
CA GLY A 54 8.25 -10.54 7.42
C GLY A 54 9.33 -11.59 7.16
N SER A 55 8.96 -12.75 6.61
CA SER A 55 9.90 -13.81 6.20
C SER A 55 10.22 -13.81 4.70
N GLY A 56 10.00 -12.69 4.00
CA GLY A 56 10.11 -12.61 2.54
C GLY A 56 8.77 -12.89 1.83
N CYS A 57 8.82 -13.09 0.52
CA CYS A 57 7.61 -13.33 -0.28
C CYS A 57 6.81 -14.55 0.27
N PRO A 58 5.48 -14.44 0.47
CA PRO A 58 4.66 -15.55 0.99
C PRO A 58 4.72 -16.81 0.12
N LYS A 59 5.08 -16.66 -1.16
CA LYS A 59 5.09 -17.72 -2.15
C LYS A 59 6.45 -18.40 -2.34
N CYS A 60 7.53 -17.62 -2.40
CA CYS A 60 8.88 -18.15 -2.65
C CYS A 60 9.84 -18.03 -1.46
N HIS A 61 9.43 -17.37 -0.38
CA HIS A 61 10.22 -17.11 0.83
C HIS A 61 11.55 -16.37 0.61
N ALA A 62 11.80 -15.88 -0.61
CA ALA A 62 12.98 -15.06 -0.91
C ALA A 62 12.75 -13.58 -0.57
N ASN A 63 13.84 -12.91 -0.22
CA ASN A 63 13.92 -11.45 -0.05
C ASN A 63 15.24 -10.95 -0.66
N PRO A 64 15.25 -10.33 -1.86
CA PRO A 64 14.10 -9.91 -2.68
C PRO A 64 13.34 -11.08 -3.33
N CYS A 65 12.06 -10.85 -3.64
CA CYS A 65 11.19 -11.84 -4.28
C CYS A 65 11.71 -12.26 -5.67
N VAL A 66 11.66 -13.56 -5.98
CA VAL A 66 12.04 -14.12 -7.29
C VAL A 66 10.85 -14.71 -8.06
N CYS A 67 9.63 -14.55 -7.53
CA CYS A 67 8.44 -14.82 -8.32
C CYS A 67 8.46 -13.90 -9.55
N GLY A 68 8.15 -14.44 -10.73
CA GLY A 68 7.93 -13.62 -11.92
C GLY A 68 6.73 -12.68 -11.74
N SER A 69 6.06 -12.27 -12.82
CA SER A 69 4.90 -11.36 -12.80
C SER A 69 3.64 -11.88 -12.06
N ALA A 70 3.73 -12.97 -11.29
CA ALA A 70 2.67 -13.41 -10.41
C ALA A 70 2.67 -12.57 -9.12
N LYS A 71 1.49 -12.05 -8.75
CA LYS A 71 1.27 -11.35 -7.48
C LYS A 71 1.89 -12.14 -6.31
N PRO A 72 2.65 -11.47 -5.42
CA PRO A 72 3.22 -12.09 -4.22
C PRO A 72 2.16 -12.60 -3.25
#